data_AF-A6Q2I1-F1
#
_entry.id   AF-A6Q2I1-F1
#
_cell.length_a   1.000
_cell.length_b   1.000
_cell.length_c   1.000
_cell.angle_alpha   90.00
_cell.angle_beta   90.00
_cell.angle_gamma   90.00
#
_symmetry.space_group_name_H-M   'P 1'
#
loop_
_entity.id
_entity.type
_entity.pdbx_description
1 polymer ?
#
loop_
_entity_poly.entity_id
_entity_poly.type
_entity_poly.pdbx_seq_one_letter_code
_entity_poly.pdbx_strand_id
1 'polypeptide(L)'
;MKKMWTLLAVSLCLIAAETNESIGAKLYTKHGCYGCHGINAEGANSFPKLAGKSEHYIKKRLLGYKNGTIHSNRANMMAPFAKALNDEEIQAIAHYLHSLGNKKKLFDEERYFQDYEIGSSSGS
;
A
#
# COMPACT_ATOMS: atom_id res chain seq x y z
N MET A 1 12.15 -51.80 22.99
CA MET A 1 13.31 -51.39 22.16
C MET A 1 13.02 -51.91 20.75
N LYS A 2 12.65 -51.12 19.75
CA LYS A 2 13.42 -50.08 19.04
C LYS A 2 12.41 -49.15 18.34
N LYS A 3 12.65 -47.85 18.42
CA LYS A 3 11.78 -46.77 17.94
C LYS A 3 11.84 -46.73 16.41
N MET A 4 10.73 -47.07 15.75
CA MET A 4 10.52 -46.87 14.32
C MET A 4 10.03 -45.43 14.11
N TRP A 5 10.96 -44.47 14.17
CA TRP A 5 10.64 -43.06 13.94
C TRP A 5 10.63 -42.84 12.42
N THR A 6 9.46 -43.00 11.83
CA THR A 6 9.19 -42.72 10.42
C THR A 6 9.60 -41.29 10.09
N LEU A 7 10.56 -41.16 9.17
CA LEU A 7 10.99 -39.96 8.47
C LEU A 7 9.82 -39.38 7.65
N LEU A 8 8.90 -38.65 8.28
CA LEU A 8 8.07 -37.70 7.57
C LEU A 8 8.72 -36.33 7.74
N ALA A 9 9.72 -36.06 6.91
CA ALA A 9 10.13 -34.70 6.63
C ALA A 9 8.93 -34.02 5.95
N VAL A 10 8.01 -33.49 6.78
CA VAL A 10 7.10 -32.43 6.38
C VAL A 10 8.02 -31.28 6.02
N SER A 11 8.42 -31.27 4.75
CA SER A 11 8.90 -30.09 4.06
C SER A 11 7.77 -29.09 4.16
N LEU A 12 7.77 -28.36 5.27
CA LEU A 12 6.95 -27.20 5.51
C LEU A 12 7.40 -26.20 4.46
N CYS A 13 6.78 -26.31 3.30
CA CYS A 13 6.90 -25.36 2.22
C CYS A 13 6.46 -24.02 2.82
N LEU A 14 7.44 -23.18 3.18
CA LEU A 14 7.25 -21.76 3.42
C LEU A 14 6.83 -21.18 2.07
N ILE A 15 5.55 -21.35 1.72
CA ILE A 15 4.93 -20.52 0.71
C ILE A 15 4.75 -19.18 1.42
N ALA A 16 5.78 -18.35 1.32
CA ALA A 16 5.63 -16.92 1.54
C ALA A 16 4.66 -16.44 0.46
N ALA A 17 3.36 -16.56 0.70
CA ALA A 17 2.36 -15.84 -0.05
C ALA A 17 2.75 -14.38 0.07
N GLU A 18 3.26 -13.80 -1.01
CA GLU A 18 3.59 -12.38 -1.08
C GLU A 18 2.35 -11.62 -0.60
N THR A 19 2.50 -10.81 0.44
CA THR A 19 1.36 -10.12 1.03
C THR A 19 0.74 -9.21 -0.01
N ASN A 20 -0.58 -8.99 0.05
CA ASN A 20 -1.25 -8.03 -0.82
C ASN A 20 -0.62 -6.63 -0.76
N GLU A 21 0.04 -6.31 0.36
CA GLU A 21 0.84 -5.10 0.51
C GLU A 21 2.08 -5.09 -0.40
N SER A 22 2.86 -6.18 -0.47
CA SER A 22 4.03 -6.22 -1.37
C SER A 22 3.62 -6.26 -2.84
N ILE A 23 2.51 -6.93 -3.17
CA ILE A 23 1.96 -6.94 -4.52
C ILE A 23 1.51 -5.54 -4.93
N GLY A 24 0.72 -4.86 -4.09
CA GLY A 24 0.25 -3.50 -4.36
C GLY A 24 1.39 -2.49 -4.50
N ALA A 25 2.45 -2.59 -3.68
CA ALA A 25 3.64 -1.75 -3.80
C ALA A 25 4.39 -1.97 -5.12
N LYS A 26 4.60 -3.23 -5.51
CA LYS A 26 5.23 -3.58 -6.81
C LYS A 26 4.41 -3.05 -7.98
N LEU A 27 3.09 -3.18 -7.93
CA LEU A 27 2.19 -2.68 -8.97
C LEU A 27 2.20 -1.15 -9.05
N TYR A 28 2.18 -0.46 -7.92
CA TYR A 28 2.28 1.00 -7.87
C TYR A 28 3.53 1.53 -8.61
N THR A 29 4.66 0.83 -8.44
CA THR A 29 5.91 1.14 -9.16
C THR A 29 5.85 0.73 -10.63
N LYS A 30 5.42 -0.51 -10.92
CA LYS A 30 5.30 -1.07 -12.28
C LYS A 30 4.47 -0.19 -13.21
N HIS A 31 3.36 0.37 -12.71
CA HIS A 31 2.46 1.23 -13.48
C HIS A 31 2.84 2.72 -13.42
N GLY A 32 4.01 3.07 -12.89
CA GLY A 32 4.54 4.43 -12.91
C GLY A 32 3.75 5.44 -12.06
N CYS A 33 2.93 4.98 -11.12
CA CYS A 33 2.05 5.84 -10.32
C CYS A 33 2.85 6.88 -9.52
N TYR A 34 4.04 6.47 -9.04
CA TYR A 34 4.96 7.31 -8.28
C TYR A 34 5.44 8.56 -9.03
N GLY A 35 5.48 8.52 -10.37
CA GLY A 35 5.98 9.64 -11.17
C GLY A 35 5.16 10.90 -11.01
N CYS A 36 3.87 10.76 -10.67
CA CYS A 36 2.97 11.87 -10.40
C CYS A 36 2.56 11.94 -8.92
N HIS A 37 2.35 10.80 -8.27
CA HIS A 37 1.82 10.74 -6.91
C HIS A 37 2.89 10.65 -5.81
N GLY A 38 4.18 10.60 -6.16
CA GLY A 38 5.29 10.48 -5.21
C GLY A 38 5.61 9.03 -4.86
N ILE A 39 6.82 8.77 -4.37
CA ILE A 39 7.31 7.41 -4.05
C ILE A 39 6.47 6.78 -2.94
N ASN A 40 6.10 7.57 -1.94
CA ASN A 40 5.28 7.19 -0.80
C ASN A 40 3.82 7.60 -0.98
N ALA A 41 3.39 7.88 -2.21
CA ALA A 41 2.06 8.35 -2.54
C ALA A 41 1.64 9.64 -1.78
N GLU A 42 2.63 10.46 -1.43
CA GLU A 42 2.53 11.70 -0.67
C GLU A 42 1.91 12.86 -1.48
N GLY A 43 1.83 12.72 -2.80
CA GLY A 43 1.42 13.75 -3.74
C GLY A 43 2.57 14.70 -4.11
N ALA A 44 2.42 15.44 -5.20
CA ALA A 44 3.40 16.42 -5.64
C ALA A 44 2.72 17.52 -6.47
N ASN A 45 3.00 18.80 -6.19
CA ASN A 45 2.43 19.95 -6.92
C ASN A 45 0.89 19.84 -7.03
N SER A 46 0.38 19.71 -8.27
CA SER A 46 -1.05 19.58 -8.58
C SER A 46 -1.60 18.15 -8.47
N PHE A 47 -0.74 17.16 -8.18
CA PHE A 47 -1.11 15.75 -8.05
C PHE A 47 -1.46 15.40 -6.60
N PRO A 48 -2.63 14.81 -6.36
CA PRO A 48 -3.13 14.60 -5.00
C PRO A 48 -2.36 13.49 -4.27
N LYS A 49 -2.25 13.67 -2.95
CA LYS A 49 -1.85 12.62 -2.01
C LYS A 49 -2.84 11.45 -2.05
N LEU A 50 -2.31 10.23 -2.16
CA LEU A 50 -3.09 8.98 -2.12
C LEU A 50 -2.82 8.16 -0.86
N ALA A 51 -1.68 8.33 -0.20
CA ALA A 51 -1.34 7.63 1.04
C ALA A 51 -2.39 7.84 2.13
N GLY A 52 -2.93 6.73 2.64
CA GLY A 52 -3.94 6.71 3.69
C GLY A 52 -5.37 7.01 3.25
N LYS A 53 -5.64 7.19 1.94
CA LYS A 53 -7.03 7.22 1.44
C LYS A 53 -7.66 5.84 1.64
N SER A 54 -8.99 5.80 1.83
CA SER A 54 -9.68 4.52 1.99
C SER A 54 -9.59 3.67 0.72
N GLU A 55 -9.49 2.35 0.88
CA GLU A 55 -9.46 1.42 -0.26
C GLU A 55 -10.67 1.62 -1.17
N HIS A 56 -11.86 1.75 -0.58
CA HIS A 56 -13.10 2.00 -1.33
C HIS A 56 -13.00 3.25 -2.21
N TYR A 57 -12.46 4.34 -1.69
CA TYR A 57 -12.29 5.57 -2.45
C TYR A 57 -11.34 5.37 -3.64
N ILE A 58 -10.18 4.75 -3.41
CA ILE A 58 -9.19 4.50 -4.47
C ILE A 58 -9.76 3.58 -5.55
N LYS A 59 -10.39 2.46 -5.17
CA LYS A 59 -11.03 1.53 -6.12
C LYS A 59 -12.09 2.23 -6.95
N LYS A 60 -13.00 2.98 -6.32
CA LYS A 60 -14.07 3.70 -7.01
C LYS A 60 -13.52 4.69 -8.03
N ARG A 61 -12.44 5.40 -7.69
CA ARG A 61 -11.77 6.32 -8.61
C ARG A 61 -11.12 5.60 -9.78
N LEU A 62 -10.33 4.56 -9.53
CA LEU A 62 -9.65 3.80 -10.58
C LEU A 62 -10.65 3.13 -11.54
N LEU A 63 -11.67 2.46 -11.01
CA LEU A 63 -12.75 1.88 -11.82
C LEU A 63 -13.51 2.95 -12.60
N GLY A 64 -13.75 4.11 -11.98
CA GLY A 64 -14.42 5.23 -12.65
C GLY A 64 -13.61 5.81 -13.81
N TYR A 65 -12.28 5.89 -13.68
CA TYR A 65 -11.40 6.28 -14.78
C TYR A 65 -11.28 5.19 -15.86
N LYS A 66 -11.20 3.91 -15.46
CA LYS A 66 -11.15 2.75 -16.36
C LYS A 66 -12.40 2.67 -17.24
N ASN A 67 -13.57 2.79 -16.62
CA ASN A 67 -14.88 2.65 -17.27
C ASN A 67 -15.39 3.97 -17.88
N GLY A 68 -14.67 5.08 -17.67
CA GLY A 68 -15.07 6.39 -18.17
C GLY A 68 -16.31 6.97 -17.52
N THR A 69 -16.66 6.58 -16.28
CA THR A 69 -17.80 7.14 -15.55
C THR A 69 -17.44 8.40 -14.76
N ILE A 70 -16.14 8.73 -14.64
CA ILE A 70 -15.66 10.00 -14.08
C ILE A 70 -15.16 10.85 -15.24
N HIS A 71 -15.73 12.04 -15.41
CA HIS A 71 -15.34 12.98 -16.46
C HIS A 71 -14.69 14.23 -15.85
N SER A 72 -13.42 14.47 -16.18
CA SER A 72 -12.66 15.68 -15.83
C SER A 72 -11.32 15.69 -16.56
N ASN A 73 -10.62 16.83 -16.58
CA ASN A 73 -9.24 16.89 -17.10
C ASN A 73 -8.31 15.87 -16.40
N ARG A 74 -8.49 15.65 -15.10
CA ARG A 74 -7.76 14.61 -14.35
C ARG A 74 -8.14 13.20 -14.78
N ALA A 75 -9.40 12.97 -15.16
CA ALA A 75 -9.84 11.68 -15.67
C ALA A 75 -9.17 11.36 -17.01
N ASN A 76 -9.05 12.35 -17.91
CA ASN A 76 -8.35 12.16 -19.20
C ASN A 76 -6.89 11.76 -18.99
N MET A 77 -6.23 12.34 -17.99
CA MET A 77 -4.85 12.02 -17.63
C MET A 77 -4.70 10.64 -16.98
N MET A 78 -5.63 10.26 -16.10
CA MET A 78 -5.57 8.98 -15.37
C MET A 78 -6.14 7.78 -16.13
N ALA A 79 -6.98 8.01 -17.15
CA ALA A 79 -7.66 6.94 -17.88
C ALA A 79 -6.70 5.91 -18.50
N PRO A 80 -5.58 6.28 -19.15
CA PRO A 80 -4.64 5.29 -19.70
C PRO A 80 -4.04 4.38 -18.62
N PHE A 81 -3.68 4.95 -17.47
CA PHE A 81 -3.14 4.19 -16.33
C PHE A 81 -4.20 3.25 -15.74
N ALA A 82 -5.44 3.75 -15.55
CA ALA A 82 -6.52 2.94 -15.01
C ALA A 82 -6.95 1.81 -15.96
N LYS A 83 -6.90 2.03 -17.27
CA LYS A 83 -7.21 1.02 -18.30
C LYS A 83 -6.15 -0.07 -18.41
N ALA A 84 -4.91 0.20 -18.01
CA ALA A 84 -3.83 -0.78 -18.01
C ALA A 84 -3.91 -1.78 -16.83
N LEU A 85 -4.84 -1.59 -15.90
CA LEU A 85 -5.00 -2.42 -14.70
C LEU A 85 -6.17 -3.40 -14.86
N ASN A 86 -5.98 -4.64 -14.42
CA ASN A 86 -7.10 -5.54 -14.13
C ASN A 86 -7.71 -5.23 -12.74
N ASP A 87 -8.79 -5.92 -12.39
CA ASP A 87 -9.58 -5.59 -11.20
C ASP A 87 -8.86 -6.03 -9.91
N GLU A 88 -8.07 -7.11 -9.99
CA GLU A 88 -7.20 -7.61 -8.92
C GLU A 88 -6.05 -6.62 -8.64
N GLU A 89 -5.44 -6.06 -9.69
CA GLU A 89 -4.40 -5.04 -9.59
C GLU A 89 -4.95 -3.75 -8.96
N ILE A 90 -6.17 -3.34 -9.34
CA ILE A 90 -6.87 -2.20 -8.71
C ILE A 90 -7.08 -2.45 -7.21
N GLN A 91 -7.52 -3.65 -6.82
CA GLN A 91 -7.69 -4.02 -5.42
C GLN A 91 -6.36 -3.97 -4.66
N ALA A 92 -5.30 -4.56 -5.21
CA ALA A 92 -3.99 -4.61 -4.57
C ALA A 92 -3.38 -3.21 -4.40
N ILE A 93 -3.46 -2.35 -5.42
CA ILE A 93 -3.00 -0.95 -5.35
C ILE A 93 -3.81 -0.18 -4.31
N ALA A 94 -5.14 -0.35 -4.27
CA ALA A 94 -5.99 0.34 -3.30
C ALA A 94 -5.65 -0.05 -1.85
N HIS A 95 -5.46 -1.34 -1.59
CA HIS A 95 -5.04 -1.85 -0.28
C HIS A 95 -3.67 -1.30 0.15
N TYR A 96 -2.68 -1.32 -0.75
CA TYR A 96 -1.38 -0.73 -0.50
C TYR A 96 -1.46 0.77 -0.17
N LEU A 97 -2.17 1.56 -0.98
CA LEU A 97 -2.29 3.00 -0.75
C LEU A 97 -2.99 3.33 0.57
N HIS A 98 -3.95 2.51 0.99
CA HIS A 98 -4.60 2.65 2.28
C HIS A 98 -3.64 2.37 3.44
N SER A 99 -2.85 1.29 3.36
CA SER A 99 -1.94 0.88 4.44
C SER A 99 -0.85 1.91 4.74
N LEU A 100 -0.45 2.73 3.77
CA LEU A 100 0.50 3.83 3.97
C LEU A 100 0.03 4.86 5.00
N GLY A 101 -1.29 5.03 5.20
CA GLY A 101 -1.83 5.89 6.25
C GLY A 101 -1.61 5.32 7.66
N ASN A 102 -1.74 4.00 7.78
CA ASN A 102 -1.57 3.29 9.05
C ASN A 102 -0.10 3.27 9.48
N LYS A 103 0.83 3.07 8.53
CA LYS A 103 2.27 3.15 8.79
C LYS A 103 2.67 4.52 9.35
N LYS A 104 2.19 5.61 8.74
CA LYS A 104 2.46 6.97 9.26
C LYS A 104 1.98 7.12 10.70
N LYS A 105 0.78 6.62 11.02
CA LYS A 105 0.23 6.69 12.38
C LYS A 105 1.13 5.94 13.37
N LEU A 106 1.56 4.72 13.04
CA LEU A 106 2.48 3.93 13.88
C LEU A 106 3.79 4.68 14.12
N PHE A 107 4.40 5.26 13.08
CA PHE A 107 5.64 6.05 13.24
C PHE A 107 5.44 7.33 14.06
N ASP A 108 4.28 7.99 13.96
CA ASP A 108 4.00 9.19 14.74
C ASP A 108 3.73 8.85 16.22
N GLU A 109 3.10 7.71 16.48
CA GLU A 109 2.80 7.20 17.80
C GLU A 109 4.08 6.69 18.51
N GLU A 110 4.94 5.94 17.80
CA GLU A 110 6.25 5.53 18.31
C GLU A 110 7.15 6.73 18.64
N ARG A 111 7.16 7.78 17.79
CA ARG A 111 7.86 9.04 18.09
C ARG A 111 7.30 9.73 19.33
N TYR A 112 5.98 9.76 19.49
CA TYR A 112 5.35 10.36 20.66
C TYR A 112 5.77 9.68 21.97
N PHE A 113 5.83 8.34 21.99
CA PHE A 113 6.30 7.60 23.17
C PHE A 113 7.79 7.81 23.44
N GLN A 114 8.62 7.90 22.40
CA GLN A 114 10.06 8.13 22.57
C GLN A 114 10.36 9.55 23.09
N ASP A 115 9.61 10.55 22.67
CA ASP A 115 9.74 11.92 23.18
C ASP A 115 9.25 12.03 24.64
N TYR A 116 8.25 11.24 25.03
CA TYR A 116 7.75 11.19 26.42
C TYR A 116 8.77 10.55 27.39
N GLU A 117 9.48 9.50 26.98
CA GLU A 117 10.51 8.89 27.82
C GLU A 117 11.75 9.78 27.99
N ILE A 118 12.19 10.46 26.93
CA ILE A 118 13.39 11.34 26.97
C ILE A 118 13.12 12.63 27.78
N GLY A 119 11.88 13.14 27.78
CA GLY A 119 11.48 14.34 28.53
C GLY A 119 11.47 14.22 30.05
N SER A 120 11.70 13.02 30.62
CA SER A 120 11.72 12.79 32.07
C SER A 120 13.08 13.01 32.74
N SER A 121 14.14 13.36 31.98
CA SER A 121 15.51 13.48 32.50
C SER A 121 16.11 14.89 32.55
N SER A 122 15.41 15.93 32.08
CA SER A 122 15.89 17.32 32.18
C SER A 122 15.00 18.17 33.09
N GLY A 123 14.97 17.79 34.36
CA GLY A 123 14.49 18.61 35.47
C GLY A 123 15.54 18.61 36.58
N SER A 124 16.53 19.51 36.49
CA SER A 124 17.45 19.88 37.57
C SER A 124 17.80 21.35 37.40
#